data_AF-A0AA96HPT7-F1
#
_entry.id   AF-A0AA96HPT7-F1
#
_cell.length_a   1.000
_cell.length_b   1.000
_cell.length_c   1.000
_cell.angle_alpha   90.00
_cell.angle_beta   90.00
_cell.angle_gamma   90.00
#
_symmetry.space_group_name_H-M   'P 1'
#
loop_
_entity.id
_entity.type
_entity.pdbx_description
1 polymer ?
#
loop_
_entity_poly.entity_id
_entity_poly.type
_entity_poly.pdbx_seq_one_letter_code
_entity_poly.pdbx_strand_id
1 'polypeptide(L)'
;MRNFLLTLLLMSSVSWAQPDYAPTCNEEAFKKDLEADDRFVEHHPIDVDEIEPYMEKYEDLDGSNKKCATTIYTNYLQAYIEHCTTHECFSNIGGGCFHMAGQQFWLYKYAYNQCKP
;
A
#
# COMPACT_ATOMS: atom_id res chain seq x y z
N MET A 1 -2.57 35.43 46.18
CA MET A 1 -2.56 35.81 44.75
C MET A 1 -1.28 35.28 44.11
N ARG A 2 -1.41 34.61 42.97
CA ARG A 2 -0.40 34.39 41.92
C ARG A 2 0.90 33.67 42.33
N ASN A 3 0.97 32.38 42.01
CA ASN A 3 2.16 31.74 41.43
C ASN A 3 1.81 30.29 41.05
N PHE A 4 1.11 30.10 39.92
CA PHE A 4 0.87 28.79 39.33
C PHE A 4 0.52 28.95 37.85
N LEU A 5 1.44 29.51 37.06
CA LEU A 5 1.32 29.53 35.60
C LEU A 5 2.68 29.90 35.06
N LEU A 6 3.45 28.91 34.59
CA LEU A 6 4.34 28.95 33.43
C LEU A 6 5.18 27.66 33.40
N THR A 7 4.54 26.52 33.13
CA THR A 7 5.26 25.29 32.76
C THR A 7 4.40 24.44 31.83
N LEU A 8 3.80 25.06 30.82
CA LEU A 8 3.22 24.36 29.68
C LEU A 8 3.60 25.18 28.45
N LEU A 9 4.21 24.52 27.46
CA LEU A 9 4.50 24.94 26.07
C LEU A 9 5.96 24.72 25.65
N LEU A 10 6.49 23.53 25.95
CA LEU A 10 7.58 22.93 25.17
C LEU A 10 7.25 21.45 24.92
N MET A 11 6.02 21.16 24.50
CA MET A 11 5.79 19.96 23.69
C MET A 11 6.05 20.37 22.26
N SER A 12 7.35 20.48 21.97
CA SER A 12 7.90 20.49 20.63
C SER A 12 7.18 19.41 19.84
N SER A 13 6.42 19.85 18.85
CA SER A 13 5.95 19.07 17.72
C SER A 13 6.98 18.01 17.37
N VAL A 14 6.74 16.78 17.81
CA VAL A 14 7.31 15.60 17.17
C VAL A 14 6.65 15.61 15.80
N SER A 15 7.24 16.40 14.90
CA SER A 15 6.99 16.26 13.48
C SER A 15 7.36 14.81 13.22
N TRP A 16 6.38 14.02 12.81
CA TRP A 16 6.61 12.77 12.13
C TRP A 16 7.24 13.15 10.79
N ALA A 17 8.47 13.65 10.84
CA ALA A 17 9.35 13.71 9.70
C ALA A 17 9.59 12.26 9.37
N GLN A 18 8.67 11.72 8.57
CA GLN A 18 8.84 10.66 7.60
C GLN A 18 10.31 10.75 7.14
N PRO A 19 11.24 9.97 7.73
CA PRO A 19 12.67 10.12 7.47
C PRO A 19 12.88 10.05 5.98
N ASP A 20 13.55 11.04 5.38
CA ASP A 20 13.84 11.14 3.93
C ASP A 20 13.94 9.75 3.30
N TYR A 21 12.80 9.28 2.77
CA TYR A 21 12.60 7.88 2.45
C TYR A 21 13.28 7.64 1.10
N ALA A 22 14.36 6.85 1.11
CA ALA A 22 15.17 6.52 -0.05
C ALA A 22 15.69 7.75 -0.82
N PRO A 23 16.90 8.27 -0.51
CA PRO A 23 17.47 9.42 -1.22
C PRO A 23 17.68 9.21 -2.73
N THR A 24 17.50 7.99 -3.23
CA THR A 24 17.61 7.61 -4.64
C THR A 24 16.27 7.34 -5.33
N CYS A 25 15.15 7.29 -4.59
CA CYS A 25 13.84 7.03 -5.20
C CYS A 25 13.38 8.23 -6.03
N ASN A 26 13.16 7.99 -7.32
CA ASN A 26 12.44 8.93 -8.18
C ASN A 26 10.96 8.55 -8.18
N GLU A 27 10.20 9.09 -7.22
CA GLU A 27 8.78 8.77 -7.04
C GLU A 27 7.93 9.07 -8.29
N GLU A 28 8.26 10.14 -9.02
CA GLU A 28 7.54 10.50 -10.25
C GLU A 28 7.75 9.45 -11.34
N ALA A 29 8.99 9.01 -11.54
CA ALA A 29 9.32 7.99 -12.53
C ALA A 29 8.75 6.61 -12.12
N PHE A 30 8.87 6.25 -10.85
CA PHE A 30 8.23 5.04 -10.30
C PHE A 30 6.73 5.02 -10.55
N LYS A 31 6.03 6.09 -10.19
CA LYS A 31 4.58 6.18 -10.37
C LYS A 31 4.20 6.09 -11.84
N LYS A 32 4.90 6.81 -12.71
CA LYS A 32 4.65 6.81 -14.14
C LYS A 32 4.83 5.43 -14.76
N ASP A 33 5.92 4.74 -14.44
CA ASP A 33 6.21 3.41 -14.99
C ASP A 33 5.23 2.36 -14.45
N LEU A 34 4.87 2.47 -13.17
CA LEU A 34 3.87 1.60 -12.54
C LEU A 34 2.48 1.80 -13.15
N GLU A 35 2.04 3.04 -13.37
CA GLU A 35 0.75 3.36 -14.01
C GLU A 35 0.71 2.94 -15.49
N ALA A 36 1.86 2.82 -16.15
CA ALA A 36 1.96 2.33 -17.52
C ALA A 36 1.95 0.78 -17.62
N ASP A 37 2.07 0.08 -16.50
CA ASP A 37 2.08 -1.39 -16.45
C ASP A 37 0.66 -1.96 -16.52
N ASP A 38 0.39 -2.84 -17.47
CA ASP A 38 -0.94 -3.43 -17.68
C ASP A 38 -1.37 -4.38 -16.55
N ARG A 39 -0.42 -4.83 -15.72
CA ARG A 39 -0.67 -5.63 -14.52
C ARG A 39 -1.03 -4.78 -13.31
N PHE A 40 -0.70 -3.48 -13.34
CA PHE A 40 -1.01 -2.58 -12.26
C PHE A 40 -2.51 -2.26 -12.23
N VAL A 41 -3.02 -2.14 -11.01
CA VAL A 41 -4.39 -1.74 -10.75
C VAL A 41 -4.31 -0.52 -9.85
N GLU A 42 -5.04 0.54 -10.20
CA GLU A 42 -4.98 1.80 -9.45
C GLU A 42 -5.54 1.63 -8.03
N HIS A 43 -4.82 2.19 -7.06
CA HIS A 43 -5.28 2.23 -5.68
C HIS A 43 -6.53 3.11 -5.56
N HIS A 44 -7.59 2.52 -4.99
CA HIS A 44 -8.76 3.28 -4.56
C HIS A 44 -8.79 3.35 -3.04
N PRO A 45 -8.94 4.56 -2.46
CA PRO A 45 -9.15 4.71 -1.03
C PRO A 45 -10.33 3.84 -0.60
N ILE A 46 -10.09 3.00 0.37
CA ILE A 46 -11.08 2.13 0.97
C ILE A 46 -11.09 2.41 2.47
N ASP A 47 -12.31 2.47 3.02
CA ASP A 47 -12.50 2.46 4.46
C ASP A 47 -11.98 1.13 5.01
N VAL A 48 -11.15 1.17 6.05
CA VAL A 48 -10.57 -0.04 6.65
C VAL A 48 -11.67 -0.99 7.14
N ASP A 49 -12.80 -0.43 7.58
CA ASP A 49 -13.97 -1.19 8.02
C ASP A 49 -14.63 -1.96 6.86
N GLU A 50 -14.39 -1.56 5.60
CA GLU A 50 -14.86 -2.31 4.44
C GLU A 50 -13.92 -3.46 4.05
N ILE A 51 -12.65 -3.49 4.51
CA ILE A 51 -11.65 -4.46 4.03
C ILE A 51 -11.97 -5.88 4.51
N GLU A 52 -12.20 -6.05 5.81
CA GLU A 52 -12.35 -7.36 6.46
C GLU A 52 -13.41 -8.24 5.77
N PRO A 53 -14.63 -7.74 5.46
CA PRO A 53 -15.61 -8.52 4.70
C PRO A 53 -15.15 -8.96 3.31
N TYR A 54 -14.26 -8.21 2.65
CA TYR A 54 -13.74 -8.60 1.34
C TYR A 54 -12.57 -9.58 1.43
N MET A 55 -11.84 -9.59 2.54
CA MET A 55 -10.84 -10.64 2.80
C MET A 55 -11.53 -12.00 2.94
N GLU A 56 -12.58 -12.08 3.77
CA GLU A 56 -13.39 -13.30 3.92
C GLU A 56 -14.00 -13.75 2.59
N LYS A 57 -14.65 -12.82 1.86
CA LYS A 57 -15.21 -13.11 0.54
C LYS A 57 -14.18 -13.56 -0.49
N TYR A 58 -12.96 -13.02 -0.43
CA TYR A 58 -11.86 -13.45 -1.27
C TYR A 58 -11.40 -14.86 -0.89
N GLU A 59 -11.36 -15.19 0.39
CA GLU A 59 -11.03 -16.51 0.91
C GLU A 59 -12.04 -17.57 0.44
N ASP A 60 -13.32 -17.23 0.47
CA ASP A 60 -14.45 -18.08 0.04
C ASP A 60 -14.50 -18.37 -1.47
N LEU A 61 -13.73 -17.67 -2.30
CA LEU A 61 -13.66 -17.99 -3.73
C LEU A 61 -13.09 -19.40 -3.94
N ASP A 62 -13.63 -20.11 -4.93
CA ASP A 62 -13.16 -21.43 -5.32
C ASP A 62 -12.90 -21.53 -6.84
N GLY A 63 -12.31 -22.67 -7.26
CA GLY A 63 -12.14 -23.04 -8.66
C GLY A 63 -11.55 -21.94 -9.55
N SER A 64 -12.26 -21.63 -10.65
CA SER A 64 -11.86 -20.62 -11.63
C SER A 64 -11.84 -19.21 -11.05
N ASN A 65 -12.74 -18.92 -10.11
CA ASN A 65 -12.89 -17.59 -9.53
C ASN A 65 -11.72 -17.28 -8.58
N LYS A 66 -11.32 -18.25 -7.75
CA LYS A 66 -10.11 -18.12 -6.92
C LYS A 66 -8.87 -17.95 -7.77
N LYS A 67 -8.76 -18.71 -8.87
CA LYS A 67 -7.64 -18.60 -9.81
C LYS A 67 -7.56 -17.20 -10.43
N CYS A 68 -8.69 -16.67 -10.92
CA CYS A 68 -8.79 -15.31 -11.44
C CYS A 68 -8.32 -14.27 -10.41
N ALA A 69 -8.84 -14.33 -9.17
CA ALA A 69 -8.53 -13.35 -8.14
C ALA A 69 -7.05 -13.42 -7.72
N THR A 70 -6.50 -14.64 -7.61
CA THR A 70 -5.08 -14.87 -7.32
C THR A 70 -4.20 -14.31 -8.43
N THR A 71 -4.57 -14.50 -9.71
CA THR A 71 -3.82 -13.95 -10.84
C THR A 71 -3.77 -12.42 -10.80
N ILE A 72 -4.90 -11.74 -10.55
CA ILE A 72 -4.93 -10.28 -10.39
C ILE A 72 -3.98 -9.85 -9.26
N TYR A 73 -4.08 -10.51 -8.11
CA TYR A 73 -3.27 -10.19 -6.94
C TYR A 73 -1.77 -10.36 -7.21
N THR A 74 -1.38 -11.49 -7.80
CA THR A 74 0.03 -11.78 -8.15
C THR A 74 0.58 -10.82 -9.19
N ASN A 75 -0.20 -10.51 -10.24
CA ASN A 75 0.20 -9.58 -11.29
C ASN A 75 0.47 -8.18 -10.72
N TYR A 76 -0.43 -7.69 -9.87
CA TYR A 76 -0.25 -6.41 -9.19
C TYR A 76 1.02 -6.40 -8.34
N LEU A 77 1.20 -7.42 -7.48
CA LEU A 77 2.38 -7.49 -6.60
C LEU A 77 3.68 -7.50 -7.42
N GLN A 78 3.70 -8.27 -8.51
CA GLN A 78 4.86 -8.38 -9.36
C GLN A 78 5.20 -7.02 -10.01
N ALA A 79 4.22 -6.35 -10.62
CA ALA A 79 4.44 -5.02 -11.20
C ALA A 79 4.94 -4.01 -10.15
N TYR A 80 4.27 -3.96 -8.99
CA TYR A 80 4.67 -3.06 -7.92
C TYR A 80 6.11 -3.31 -7.46
N ILE A 81 6.49 -4.57 -7.20
CA ILE A 81 7.82 -4.93 -6.72
C ILE A 81 8.88 -4.63 -7.78
N GLU A 82 8.63 -4.96 -9.04
CA GLU A 82 9.56 -4.72 -10.16
C GLU A 82 9.84 -3.22 -10.33
N HIS A 83 8.79 -2.39 -10.39
CA HIS A 83 8.95 -0.93 -10.54
C HIS A 83 9.56 -0.30 -9.30
N CYS A 84 9.13 -0.71 -8.10
CA CYS A 84 9.70 -0.22 -6.85
C CYS A 84 11.21 -0.53 -6.76
N THR A 85 11.62 -1.72 -7.17
CA THR A 85 13.03 -2.14 -7.16
C THR A 85 13.84 -1.38 -8.22
N THR A 86 13.29 -1.23 -9.42
CA THR A 86 13.92 -0.48 -10.53
C THR A 86 14.25 0.95 -10.14
N HIS A 87 13.35 1.59 -9.40
CA HIS A 87 13.48 2.97 -8.95
C HIS A 87 14.11 3.09 -7.55
N GLU A 88 14.63 2.00 -6.97
CA GLU A 88 15.25 1.93 -5.64
C GLU A 88 14.36 2.47 -4.50
N CYS A 89 13.05 2.51 -4.71
CA CYS A 89 12.10 3.01 -3.75
C CYS A 89 11.98 2.06 -2.55
N PHE A 90 11.82 2.62 -1.36
CA PHE A 90 11.65 1.86 -0.09
C PHE A 90 12.77 0.87 0.23
N SER A 91 13.94 0.97 -0.40
CA SER A 91 15.09 0.08 -0.18
C SER A 91 15.62 0.08 1.26
N ASN A 92 15.31 1.13 2.03
CA ASN A 92 15.65 1.30 3.44
C ASN A 92 14.54 0.87 4.43
N ILE A 93 13.38 0.40 3.95
CA ILE A 93 12.30 -0.09 4.80
C ILE A 93 12.54 -1.57 5.12
N GLY A 94 12.32 -1.99 6.37
CA GLY A 94 12.36 -3.40 6.75
C GLY A 94 11.35 -4.21 5.94
N GLY A 95 11.84 -5.06 5.03
CA GLY A 95 11.02 -5.80 4.06
C GLY A 95 10.81 -5.10 2.71
N GLY A 96 11.29 -3.87 2.54
CA GLY A 96 11.43 -3.16 1.27
C GLY A 96 10.16 -3.08 0.41
N CYS A 97 10.34 -3.18 -0.91
CA CYS A 97 9.25 -3.20 -1.89
C CYS A 97 8.20 -4.28 -1.62
N PHE A 98 8.59 -5.44 -1.07
CA PHE A 98 7.65 -6.51 -0.71
C PHE A 98 6.71 -6.08 0.42
N HIS A 99 7.25 -5.38 1.43
CA HIS A 99 6.44 -4.87 2.54
C HIS A 99 5.39 -3.88 2.02
N MET A 100 5.78 -2.95 1.14
CA MET A 100 4.88 -1.94 0.59
C MET A 100 3.85 -2.51 -0.39
N ALA A 101 4.24 -3.50 -1.20
CA ALA A 101 3.34 -4.19 -2.10
C ALA A 101 2.26 -4.98 -1.34
N GLY A 102 2.61 -5.55 -0.18
CA GLY A 102 1.70 -6.37 0.64
C GLY A 102 0.64 -5.59 1.42
N GLN A 103 0.78 -4.28 1.61
CA GLN A 103 -0.17 -3.45 2.37
C GLN A 103 -1.38 -2.97 1.54
N GLN A 104 -1.58 -3.54 0.36
CA GLN A 104 -2.56 -3.08 -0.62
C GLN A 104 -3.91 -3.78 -0.41
N PHE A 105 -4.48 -3.62 0.78
CA PHE A 105 -5.69 -4.33 1.21
C PHE A 105 -6.90 -4.12 0.29
N TRP A 106 -6.98 -2.97 -0.37
CA TRP A 106 -8.01 -2.67 -1.34
C TRP A 106 -8.05 -3.66 -2.52
N LEU A 107 -6.91 -4.32 -2.80
CA LEU A 107 -6.76 -5.30 -3.85
C LEU A 107 -7.62 -6.54 -3.61
N TYR A 108 -7.91 -6.89 -2.35
CA TYR A 108 -8.86 -7.98 -2.04
C TYR A 108 -10.27 -7.66 -2.55
N LYS A 109 -10.76 -6.43 -2.27
CA LYS A 109 -12.06 -5.96 -2.77
C LYS A 109 -12.09 -5.90 -4.29
N TYR A 110 -11.02 -5.39 -4.91
CA TYR A 110 -10.93 -5.31 -6.36
C TYR A 110 -10.94 -6.71 -6.99
N ALA A 111 -10.02 -7.60 -6.58
CA ALA A 111 -9.89 -8.94 -7.13
C ALA A 111 -11.17 -9.77 -6.93
N TYR A 112 -11.81 -9.67 -5.76
CA TYR A 112 -13.11 -10.31 -5.53
C TYR A 112 -14.17 -9.79 -6.52
N ASN A 113 -14.30 -8.47 -6.68
CA ASN A 113 -15.35 -7.92 -7.53
C ASN A 113 -15.16 -8.23 -9.02
N GLN A 114 -13.92 -8.40 -9.49
CA GLN A 114 -13.63 -8.80 -10.87
C GLN A 114 -13.88 -10.28 -11.14
N CYS A 115 -13.76 -11.13 -10.11
CA CYS A 115 -13.72 -12.58 -10.27
C CYS A 115 -14.88 -13.33 -9.60
N LYS A 116 -15.78 -12.62 -8.91
CA LYS A 116 -17.00 -13.22 -8.35
C LYS A 116 -17.88 -13.81 -9.47
N PRO A 117 -18.67 -14.86 -9.17
CA PRO A 117 -19.57 -15.50 -10.13
C PRO A 117 -20.69 -14.58 -10.62
#